data_AF-C1K237-F1
#
_entry.id   AF-C1K237-F1
#
_cell.length_a   1.000
_cell.length_b   1.000
_cell.length_c   1.000
_cell.angle_alpha   90.00
_cell.angle_beta   90.00
_cell.angle_gamma   90.00
#
_symmetry.space_group_name_H-M   'P 1'
#
loop_
_entity.id
_entity.type
_entity.pdbx_description
1 polymer ?
#
loop_
_entity_poly.entity_id
_entity_poly.type
_entity_poly.pdbx_seq_one_letter_code
_entity_poly.pdbx_strand_id
1 'polypeptide(L)'
;MLTHRSLITSVAQQVDGENPNLYFSKEDVLLCLLPLFHIYSLNSVLLAGLRAGSTIVIMRKFDIGALVDLVRKYNITIAPFVPPIVVEIAKS
;
A
#
# COMPACT_ATOMS: atom_id res chain seq x y z
N MET A 1 0.34 -20.87 -9.31
CA MET A 1 -0.94 -20.34 -9.82
C MET A 1 -1.71 -19.76 -8.65
N LEU A 2 -2.03 -18.47 -8.69
CA LEU A 2 -2.84 -17.84 -7.64
C LEU A 2 -4.31 -18.06 -7.95
N THR A 3 -5.06 -18.56 -6.97
CA THR A 3 -6.50 -18.79 -7.06
C THR A 3 -7.25 -17.73 -6.25
N HIS A 4 -8.55 -17.59 -6.48
CA HIS A 4 -9.41 -16.75 -5.64
C HIS A 4 -9.27 -17.12 -4.15
N ARG A 5 -9.32 -18.42 -3.83
CA ARG A 5 -9.18 -18.90 -2.46
C ARG A 5 -7.84 -18.49 -1.85
N SER A 6 -6.74 -18.67 -2.56
CA SER A 6 -5.41 -18.33 -2.02
C SER A 6 -5.24 -16.82 -1.80
N LEU A 7 -5.81 -15.98 -2.68
CA LEU A 7 -5.78 -14.53 -2.51
C LEU A 7 -6.61 -14.09 -1.31
N ILE A 8 -7.84 -14.61 -1.17
CA ILE A 8 -8.70 -14.32 -0.01
C ILE A 8 -8.00 -14.74 1.29
N THR A 9 -7.43 -15.95 1.34
CA THR A 9 -6.67 -16.43 2.51
C THR A 9 -5.50 -15.50 2.82
N SER A 10 -4.72 -15.10 1.82
CA SER A 10 -3.56 -14.23 2.03
C SER A 10 -3.94 -12.82 2.48
N VAL A 11 -5.03 -12.25 1.98
CA VAL A 11 -5.52 -10.95 2.44
C VAL A 11 -6.02 -11.05 3.88
N ALA A 12 -6.82 -12.07 4.20
CA ALA A 12 -7.31 -12.26 5.57
C ALA A 12 -6.17 -12.46 6.59
N GLN A 13 -5.11 -13.17 6.21
CA GLN A 13 -3.91 -13.32 7.05
C GLN A 13 -3.20 -11.99 7.36
N GLN A 14 -3.39 -10.97 6.53
CA GLN A 14 -2.78 -9.66 6.72
C GLN A 14 -3.69 -8.75 7.57
N VAL A 15 -4.94 -8.57 7.15
CA VAL A 15 -5.78 -7.47 7.65
C VAL A 15 -7.03 -7.89 8.43
N ASP A 16 -7.38 -9.18 8.44
CA ASP A 16 -8.57 -9.66 9.19
C ASP A 16 -8.18 -10.14 10.60
N GLY A 17 -9.18 -10.21 11.48
CA GLY A 17 -9.04 -10.60 12.89
C GLY A 17 -9.20 -9.43 13.85
N GLU A 18 -9.44 -9.71 15.13
CA GLU A 18 -9.58 -8.66 16.16
C GLU A 18 -8.28 -7.88 16.40
N ASN A 19 -7.14 -8.55 16.21
CA ASN A 19 -5.80 -7.96 16.25
C ASN A 19 -5.04 -8.34 14.96
N PRO A 20 -5.26 -7.61 13.85
CA PRO A 20 -4.71 -7.97 12.55
C PRO A 20 -3.18 -7.81 12.53
N ASN A 21 -2.51 -8.63 11.73
CA ASN A 21 -1.05 -8.58 11.60
C ASN A 21 -0.57 -7.27 10.95
N LEU A 22 -1.36 -6.75 10.01
CA LEU A 22 -1.19 -5.45 9.39
C LEU A 22 -2.47 -4.65 9.65
N TYR A 23 -2.39 -3.74 10.63
CA TYR A 23 -3.53 -2.93 11.01
C TYR A 23 -3.77 -1.82 9.98
N PHE A 24 -4.82 -2.00 9.16
CA PHE A 24 -5.38 -0.97 8.29
C PHE A 24 -6.80 -0.65 8.75
N SER A 25 -7.13 0.63 8.71
CA SER A 25 -8.43 1.17 9.03
C SER A 25 -9.07 1.86 7.82
N LYS A 26 -10.37 2.13 7.91
CA LYS A 26 -11.12 2.89 6.90
C LYS A 26 -10.70 4.36 6.85
N GLU A 27 -10.05 4.85 7.90
CA GLU A 27 -9.47 6.20 7.99
C GLU A 27 -8.10 6.29 7.31
N ASP A 28 -7.46 5.16 7.00
CA ASP A 28 -6.14 5.16 6.38
C ASP A 28 -6.17 5.57 4.90
N VAL A 29 -5.10 6.25 4.51
CA VAL A 29 -4.81 6.63 3.13
C VAL A 29 -3.49 5.99 2.71
N LEU A 30 -3.57 4.94 1.91
CA LEU A 30 -2.43 4.16 1.44
C LEU A 30 -1.87 4.77 0.15
N LEU A 31 -0.56 4.90 0.08
CA LEU A 31 0.14 5.23 -1.15
C LEU A 31 0.44 3.97 -1.98
N CYS A 32 -0.13 3.89 -3.17
CA CYS A 32 0.17 2.85 -4.15
C CYS A 32 1.11 3.40 -5.24
N LEU A 33 2.41 3.40 -4.96
CA LEU A 33 3.45 3.78 -5.92
C LEU A 33 4.17 2.57 -6.54
N LEU A 34 4.16 1.42 -5.84
CA LEU A 34 4.81 0.21 -6.32
C LEU A 34 3.97 -0.39 -7.46
N PRO A 35 4.61 -1.01 -8.47
CA PRO A 35 3.87 -1.44 -9.65
C PRO A 35 2.84 -2.54 -9.34
N LEU A 36 1.58 -2.32 -9.73
CA LEU A 36 0.46 -3.26 -9.50
C LEU A 36 0.59 -4.56 -10.30
N PHE A 37 1.45 -4.61 -11.31
CA PHE A 37 1.76 -5.85 -12.03
C PHE A 37 2.66 -6.80 -11.21
N HIS A 38 3.24 -6.34 -10.10
CA HIS A 38 3.93 -7.20 -9.13
C HIS A 38 3.02 -7.57 -7.96
N ILE A 39 3.08 -8.83 -7.55
CA ILE A 39 2.17 -9.42 -6.55
C ILE A 39 2.17 -8.68 -5.21
N TYR A 40 3.29 -8.06 -4.83
CA TYR A 40 3.39 -7.30 -3.57
C TYR A 40 2.40 -6.14 -3.54
N SER A 41 2.44 -5.25 -4.54
CA SER A 41 1.54 -4.08 -4.59
C SER A 41 0.10 -4.50 -4.82
N LEU A 42 -0.11 -5.52 -5.66
CA LEU A 42 -1.44 -6.06 -5.91
C LEU A 42 -2.09 -6.60 -4.61
N ASN A 43 -1.38 -7.42 -3.84
CA ASN A 43 -1.97 -8.10 -2.69
C ASN A 43 -1.95 -7.23 -1.42
N SER A 44 -0.78 -6.74 -1.03
CA SER A 44 -0.56 -6.07 0.27
C SER A 44 -0.92 -4.58 0.27
N VAL A 45 -1.16 -3.97 -0.91
CA VAL A 45 -1.60 -2.57 -1.01
C VAL A 45 -3.01 -2.52 -1.57
N LEU A 46 -3.24 -3.01 -2.78
CA LEU A 46 -4.54 -2.90 -3.43
C LEU A 46 -5.61 -3.78 -2.74
N LEU A 47 -5.41 -5.10 -2.69
CA LEU A 47 -6.43 -6.00 -2.13
C LEU A 47 -6.60 -5.82 -0.61
N ALA A 48 -5.50 -5.69 0.13
CA ALA A 48 -5.53 -5.44 1.57
C ALA A 48 -6.18 -4.10 1.93
N GLY A 49 -5.84 -3.01 1.22
CA GLY A 49 -6.46 -1.70 1.42
C GLY A 49 -7.95 -1.70 1.08
N LEU A 50 -8.35 -2.34 -0.04
CA LEU A 50 -9.76 -2.50 -0.39
C LEU A 50 -10.53 -3.32 0.65
N ARG A 51 -9.93 -4.37 1.22
CA ARG A 51 -10.55 -5.18 2.27
C ARG A 51 -10.77 -4.38 3.56
N ALA A 52 -9.80 -3.55 3.93
CA ALA A 52 -9.89 -2.70 5.12
C ALA A 52 -10.80 -1.46 4.92
N GLY A 53 -11.22 -1.18 3.68
CA GLY A 53 -12.03 0.00 3.35
C GLY A 53 -11.24 1.31 3.32
N SER A 54 -9.91 1.22 3.19
CA SER A 54 -9.00 2.36 3.17
C SER A 54 -9.01 3.09 1.82
N THR A 55 -8.57 4.34 1.81
CA THR A 55 -8.35 5.10 0.57
C THR A 55 -7.02 4.73 -0.06
N ILE A 56 -6.96 4.59 -1.40
CA ILE A 56 -5.73 4.22 -2.12
C ILE A 56 -5.37 5.32 -3.12
N VAL A 57 -4.24 5.98 -2.92
CA VAL A 57 -3.69 7.02 -3.80
C VAL A 57 -2.67 6.40 -4.73
N ILE A 58 -2.97 6.38 -6.03
CA ILE A 58 -2.10 5.76 -7.04
C ILE A 58 -1.11 6.78 -7.60
N MET A 59 0.18 6.44 -7.55
CA MET A 59 1.26 7.17 -8.20
C MET A 59 1.79 6.37 -9.38
N ARG A 60 1.55 6.84 -10.61
CA ARG A 60 1.86 6.09 -11.85
C ARG A 60 3.36 5.93 -12.12
N LYS A 61 4.17 6.91 -11.70
CA LYS A 61 5.62 6.93 -11.86
C LYS A 61 6.22 7.59 -10.64
N PHE A 62 7.27 6.99 -10.09
CA PHE A 62 7.99 7.55 -8.96
C PHE A 62 8.72 8.85 -9.36
N ASP A 63 8.55 9.86 -8.52
CA ASP A 63 9.22 11.16 -8.55
C ASP A 63 9.22 11.72 -7.12
N ILE A 64 10.38 12.13 -6.60
CA ILE A 64 10.51 12.48 -5.18
C ILE A 64 9.72 13.75 -4.80
N GLY A 65 9.65 14.74 -5.70
CA GLY A 65 8.90 15.97 -5.47
C GLY A 65 7.40 15.69 -5.44
N ALA A 66 6.90 14.99 -6.46
CA ALA A 66 5.50 14.59 -6.54
C ALA A 66 5.09 13.68 -5.38
N LEU A 67 6.00 12.81 -4.88
CA LEU A 67 5.75 12.00 -3.70
C LEU A 67 5.42 12.88 -2.49
N VAL A 68 6.28 13.86 -2.19
CA VAL A 68 6.11 14.76 -1.03
C VAL A 68 4.81 15.58 -1.15
N ASP A 69 4.50 16.05 -2.36
CA ASP A 69 3.26 16.78 -2.64
C ASP A 69 2.03 15.90 -2.42
N LEU A 70 2.06 14.65 -2.88
CA LEU A 70 0.97 13.70 -2.67
C LEU A 70 0.78 13.36 -1.19
N VAL A 71 1.87 13.13 -0.46
CA VAL A 71 1.84 12.86 0.98
C VAL A 71 1.13 13.97 1.74
N ARG A 72 1.48 15.23 1.44
CA ARG A 72 0.85 16.41 2.07
C ARG A 72 -0.58 16.63 1.61
N LYS A 73 -0.85 16.51 0.30
CA LYS A 73 -2.16 16.80 -0.29
C LYS A 73 -3.25 15.84 0.19
N TYR A 74 -2.92 14.55 0.28
CA TYR A 74 -3.88 13.51 0.61
C TYR A 74 -3.76 12.98 2.04
N ASN A 75 -2.85 13.53 2.86
CA ASN A 75 -2.57 13.08 4.22
C ASN A 75 -2.30 11.56 4.26
N ILE A 76 -1.34 11.10 3.46
CA ILE A 76 -0.98 9.67 3.40
C ILE A 76 -0.59 9.18 4.80
N THR A 77 -1.25 8.12 5.28
CA THR A 77 -0.97 7.51 6.58
C THR A 77 -0.05 6.31 6.46
N ILE A 78 -0.09 5.60 5.31
CA ILE A 78 0.66 4.36 5.09
C ILE A 78 1.34 4.42 3.72
N ALA A 79 2.67 4.27 3.71
CA ALA A 79 3.47 4.32 2.49
C ALA A 79 4.40 3.08 2.39
N PRO A 80 4.00 2.03 1.65
CA PRO A 80 4.83 0.87 1.37
C PRO A 80 5.99 1.24 0.44
N PHE A 81 7.22 1.16 0.95
CA PHE A 81 8.44 1.48 0.20
C PHE A 81 9.32 0.25 -0.03
N VAL A 82 10.22 0.39 -1.02
CA VAL A 82 11.34 -0.53 -1.25
C VAL A 82 12.66 0.19 -0.94
N PRO A 83 13.76 -0.55 -0.65
CA PRO A 83 15.01 0.08 -0.21
C PRO A 83 15.53 1.22 -1.11
N PRO A 84 15.49 1.14 -2.46
CA PRO A 84 15.95 2.24 -3.31
C PRO A 84 15.21 3.56 -3.09
N ILE A 85 13.91 3.52 -2.77
CA ILE A 85 13.11 4.72 -2.53
C ILE A 85 13.53 5.37 -1.21
N VAL A 86 13.72 4.57 -0.17
CA VAL A 86 14.16 5.07 1.14
C VAL A 86 15.55 5.69 1.04
N VAL A 87 16.44 5.11 0.24
CA VAL A 87 17.76 5.68 -0.04
C VAL A 87 17.65 7.03 -0.76
N GLU A 88 16.75 7.17 -1.74
CA GLU A 88 16.53 8.43 -2.45
C GLU A 88 15.98 9.53 -1.52
N ILE A 89 15.03 9.16 -0.65
CA ILE A 89 14.49 10.05 0.39
C ILE A 89 15.61 10.51 1.34
N ALA A 90 16.47 9.60 1.80
CA ALA A 90 17.53 9.91 2.76
C ALA A 90 18.68 10.76 2.18
N LYS A 91 18.80 10.84 0.85
CA LYS A 91 19.78 11.67 0.15
C LYS A 91 19.30 13.08 -0.15
N SER A 92 17.98 13.30 -0.06
CA SER A 92 17.32 14.58 -0.37
C SER A 92 17.28 15.49 0.86
#